data_AF-A0AAW9NS74-F1
#
_entry.id   AF-A0AAW9NS74-F1
#
_cell.length_a   1.000
_cell.length_b   1.000
_cell.length_c   1.000
_cell.angle_alpha   90.00
_cell.angle_beta   90.00
_cell.angle_gamma   90.00
#
_symmetry.space_group_name_H-M   'P 1'
#
loop_
_entity.id
_entity.type
_entity.pdbx_description
1 polymer ?
#
loop_
_entity_poly.entity_id
_entity_poly.type
_entity_poly.pdbx_seq_one_letter_code
_entity_poly.pdbx_strand_id
1 'polypeptide(L)'
;MKKWILAVIIGTSLVTLAGCNFLQWGFGNIKEQFIGREITIQTYDESSQVIDQIKGKSVSIKADDKFAMKDTEGNTVEKSSVLDITVGGKQMLHVGSSLIAYEDGLTNIFEEYAQTVDIEHFDRSVPFINRMVNDMKNSTVGKDKVVLIRSQAGEPLATFVGEDVSYFATEIDKATGLLIDGRYLFIYRCDYTIYDLALLQ
;
A
#
# COMPACT_ATOMS: atom_id res chain seq x y z
N MET A 1 3.74 -54.12 -2.82
CA MET A 1 2.49 -53.36 -2.65
C MET A 1 2.54 -52.36 -1.48
N LYS A 2 2.80 -52.78 -0.22
CA LYS A 2 2.86 -51.88 0.95
C LYS A 2 3.85 -50.69 0.83
N LYS A 3 5.02 -50.89 0.23
CA LYS A 3 6.05 -49.84 0.08
C LYS A 3 5.67 -48.74 -0.94
N TRP A 4 4.89 -49.08 -1.96
CA TRP A 4 4.42 -48.12 -2.96
C TRP A 4 3.26 -47.27 -2.44
N ILE A 5 2.37 -47.87 -1.64
CA ILE A 5 1.29 -47.14 -0.96
C ILE A 5 1.87 -46.10 0.01
N LEU A 6 2.92 -46.45 0.75
CA LEU A 6 3.59 -45.52 1.66
C LEU A 6 4.24 -44.34 0.92
N ALA A 7 4.88 -44.59 -0.23
CA ALA A 7 5.51 -43.56 -1.05
C ALA A 7 4.49 -42.59 -1.64
N VAL A 8 3.32 -43.08 -2.06
CA VAL A 8 2.22 -42.25 -2.56
C VAL A 8 1.64 -41.39 -1.43
N ILE A 9 1.42 -41.95 -0.24
CA ILE A 9 0.91 -41.17 0.91
C ILE A 9 1.90 -40.06 1.32
N ILE A 10 3.20 -40.37 1.40
CA ILE A 10 4.24 -39.39 1.76
C ILE A 10 4.36 -38.30 0.68
N GLY A 11 4.34 -38.69 -0.60
CA GLY A 11 4.39 -37.76 -1.73
C GLY A 11 3.18 -36.81 -1.76
N THR A 12 1.97 -37.34 -1.49
CA THR A 12 0.75 -36.52 -1.47
C THR A 12 0.73 -35.57 -0.26
N SER A 13 1.26 -35.99 0.90
CA SER A 13 1.36 -35.13 2.09
C SER A 13 2.36 -33.97 1.89
N LEU A 14 3.45 -34.19 1.16
CA LEU A 14 4.45 -33.15 0.86
C LEU A 14 3.89 -32.08 -0.10
N VAL A 15 3.01 -32.46 -1.03
CA VAL A 15 2.37 -31.50 -1.94
C VAL A 15 1.34 -30.63 -1.20
N THR A 16 0.70 -31.15 -0.15
CA THR A 16 -0.25 -30.37 0.66
C THR A 16 0.41 -29.38 1.64
N LEU A 17 1.66 -29.61 2.05
CA LEU A 17 2.37 -28.67 2.95
C LEU A 17 2.99 -27.46 2.23
N ALA A 18 3.21 -27.54 0.91
CA ALA A 18 3.71 -26.41 0.12
C ALA A 18 2.60 -25.45 -0.37
N GLY A 19 1.33 -25.74 -0.06
CA GLY A 19 0.17 -25.04 -0.63
C GLY A 19 -0.49 -23.95 0.23
N CYS A 20 0.01 -23.65 1.43
CA CYS A 20 -0.75 -22.85 2.41
C CYS A 20 -0.49 -21.35 2.44
N ASN A 21 0.29 -20.75 1.52
CA ASN A 21 0.51 -19.29 1.56
C ASN A 21 -0.20 -18.48 0.46
N PHE A 22 -0.84 -19.13 -0.51
CA PHE A 22 -1.45 -18.43 -1.65
C PHE A 22 -2.97 -18.20 -1.50
N LEU A 23 -3.63 -18.90 -0.57
CA LEU A 23 -5.10 -18.94 -0.49
C LEU A 23 -5.71 -18.09 0.64
N GLN A 24 -4.90 -17.40 1.45
CA GLN A 24 -5.38 -16.55 2.55
C GLN A 24 -5.39 -15.04 2.21
N TRP A 25 -5.07 -14.69 0.97
CA TRP A 25 -4.92 -13.31 0.50
C TRP A 25 -6.13 -12.78 -0.30
N GLY A 26 -7.21 -13.54 -0.33
CA GLY A 26 -8.48 -13.12 -0.92
C GLY A 26 -9.33 -12.40 0.13
N PHE A 27 -9.49 -11.09 -0.03
CA PHE A 27 -10.34 -10.21 0.80
C PHE A 27 -9.92 -10.11 2.28
N GLY A 28 -8.77 -9.47 2.52
CA GLY A 28 -8.35 -9.10 3.87
C GLY A 28 -9.00 -7.81 4.33
N ASN A 29 -9.74 -7.87 5.45
CA ASN A 29 -10.23 -6.67 6.12
C ASN A 29 -9.01 -5.89 6.65
N ILE A 30 -8.69 -4.72 6.09
CA ILE A 30 -7.51 -3.90 6.45
C ILE A 30 -7.40 -3.69 7.96
N LYS A 31 -8.55 -3.62 8.63
CA LYS A 31 -8.63 -3.53 10.09
C LYS A 31 -7.80 -4.61 10.79
N GLU A 32 -7.84 -5.86 10.32
CA GLU A 32 -7.10 -6.97 10.93
C GLU A 32 -5.59 -6.89 10.65
N GLN A 33 -5.22 -6.29 9.53
CA GLN A 33 -3.83 -6.18 9.08
C GLN A 33 -3.02 -5.19 9.92
N PHE A 34 -3.66 -4.14 10.46
CA PHE A 34 -2.99 -3.05 11.18
C PHE A 34 -3.02 -3.19 12.72
N ILE A 35 -3.63 -4.25 13.24
CA ILE A 35 -3.73 -4.49 14.69
C ILE A 35 -2.33 -4.67 15.30
N GLY A 36 -2.02 -3.89 16.33
CA GLY A 36 -0.75 -3.98 17.06
C GLY A 36 0.47 -3.41 16.35
N ARG A 37 0.32 -2.96 15.09
CA ARG A 37 1.39 -2.34 14.30
C ARG A 37 1.43 -0.84 14.51
N GLU A 38 2.61 -0.27 14.32
CA GLU A 38 2.81 1.17 14.30
C GLU A 38 2.69 1.66 12.87
N ILE A 39 1.77 2.59 12.62
CA ILE A 39 1.42 3.06 11.28
C ILE A 39 1.61 4.57 11.24
N THR A 40 2.18 5.07 10.14
CA THR A 40 2.17 6.49 9.76
C THR A 40 1.07 6.70 8.73
N ILE A 41 0.20 7.67 8.97
CA ILE A 41 -0.87 8.10 8.05
C ILE A 41 -0.55 9.51 7.59
N GLN A 42 -0.56 9.74 6.28
CA GLN A 42 -0.36 11.05 5.65
C GLN A 42 -1.52 11.35 4.70
N THR A 43 -2.01 12.58 4.71
CA THR A 43 -2.95 13.09 3.69
C THR A 43 -2.29 14.18 2.87
N TYR A 44 -2.77 14.33 1.63
CA TYR A 44 -2.18 15.25 0.66
C TYR A 44 -3.22 16.20 0.09
N ASP A 45 -2.80 17.44 -0.17
CA ASP A 45 -3.61 18.43 -0.88
C ASP A 45 -3.57 18.22 -2.40
N GLU A 46 -4.27 19.09 -3.13
CA GLU A 46 -4.31 19.06 -4.59
C GLU A 46 -2.96 19.40 -5.26
N SER A 47 -2.06 20.03 -4.51
CA SER A 47 -0.69 20.38 -4.96
C SER A 47 0.34 19.36 -4.49
N SER A 48 -0.12 18.17 -4.06
CA SER A 48 0.72 17.06 -3.60
C SER A 48 1.54 17.35 -2.35
N GLN A 49 1.16 18.36 -1.55
CA GLN A 49 1.79 18.66 -0.28
C GLN A 49 1.13 17.89 0.85
N VAL A 50 1.94 17.44 1.82
CA VAL A 50 1.44 16.78 3.03
C VAL A 50 0.67 17.80 3.88
N ILE A 51 -0.61 17.53 4.14
CA ILE A 51 -1.45 18.37 5.01
C ILE A 51 -1.30 17.95 6.47
N ASP A 52 -1.39 16.64 6.73
CA ASP A 52 -1.27 16.08 8.06
C ASP A 52 -0.45 14.79 8.07
N GLN A 53 0.11 14.50 9.24
CA GLN A 53 0.82 13.27 9.51
C GLN A 53 0.49 12.77 10.92
N ILE A 54 -0.04 11.56 11.01
CA ILE A 54 -0.44 10.93 12.28
C ILE A 54 0.31 9.62 12.42
N LYS A 55 1.01 9.45 13.54
CA LYS A 55 1.70 8.21 13.89
C LYS A 55 1.04 7.58 15.11
N GLY A 56 0.78 6.27 15.05
CA GLY A 56 0.23 5.58 16.21
C GLY A 56 0.06 4.08 16.02
N LYS A 57 -0.31 3.42 17.12
CA LYS A 57 -0.52 1.98 17.18
C LYS A 57 -2.00 1.63 17.13
N SER A 58 -2.28 0.39 16.72
CA SER A 58 -3.65 -0.16 16.64
C SER A 58 -4.54 0.71 15.73
N VAL A 59 -4.06 0.92 14.51
CA VAL A 59 -4.81 1.67 13.50
C VAL A 59 -5.90 0.79 12.92
N SER A 60 -7.09 1.36 12.70
CA SER A 60 -8.19 0.74 11.98
C SER A 60 -8.68 1.72 10.93
N ILE A 61 -8.81 1.26 9.68
CA ILE A 61 -9.36 2.05 8.56
C ILE A 61 -10.54 1.26 8.00
N LYS A 62 -11.72 1.88 7.91
CA LYS A 62 -12.92 1.30 7.31
C LYS A 62 -13.72 2.36 6.57
N ALA A 63 -14.56 1.95 5.63
CA ALA A 63 -15.56 2.84 5.06
C ALA A 63 -16.66 3.11 6.11
N ASP A 64 -17.14 4.35 6.19
CA ASP A 64 -18.29 4.70 7.04
C ASP A 64 -19.59 4.44 6.28
N ASP A 65 -20.26 3.33 6.60
CA ASP A 65 -21.52 2.89 5.98
C ASP A 65 -22.67 3.91 6.06
N LYS A 66 -22.58 4.91 6.97
CA LYS A 66 -23.59 6.00 7.02
C LYS A 66 -23.63 6.82 5.75
N PHE A 67 -22.53 6.85 5.00
CA PHE A 67 -22.40 7.58 3.75
C PHE A 67 -22.47 6.68 2.51
N ALA A 68 -22.81 5.40 2.69
CA ALA A 68 -23.13 4.51 1.57
C ALA A 68 -24.54 4.78 1.08
N MET A 69 -24.75 4.82 -0.25
CA MET A 69 -26.10 4.91 -0.81
C MET A 69 -26.74 3.54 -0.82
N LYS A 70 -27.97 3.45 -0.32
CA LYS A 70 -28.76 2.20 -0.29
C LYS A 70 -30.03 2.34 -1.11
N ASP A 71 -30.45 1.28 -1.77
CA ASP A 71 -31.74 1.21 -2.46
C ASP A 71 -32.89 1.03 -1.47
N THR A 72 -34.12 0.95 -2.00
CA THR A 72 -35.34 0.74 -1.20
C THR A 72 -35.38 -0.63 -0.51
N GLU A 73 -34.55 -1.58 -0.93
CA GLU A 73 -34.42 -2.92 -0.34
C GLU A 73 -33.31 -3.00 0.72
N GLY A 74 -32.51 -1.93 0.87
CA GLY A 74 -31.41 -1.83 1.81
C GLY A 74 -30.06 -2.31 1.28
N ASN A 75 -29.95 -2.64 -0.01
CA ASN A 75 -28.69 -3.04 -0.64
C ASN A 75 -27.83 -1.80 -0.94
N THR A 76 -26.51 -1.92 -0.75
CA THR A 76 -25.56 -0.85 -1.07
C THR A 76 -25.43 -0.68 -2.59
N VAL A 77 -25.85 0.48 -3.10
CA VAL A 77 -25.76 0.88 -4.50
C VAL A 77 -24.46 1.65 -4.78
N GLU A 78 -23.99 2.42 -3.79
CA GLU A 78 -22.70 3.14 -3.87
C GLU A 78 -21.94 3.00 -2.55
N LYS A 79 -20.68 2.56 -2.64
CA LYS A 79 -19.79 2.44 -1.48
C LYS A 79 -19.45 3.83 -0.93
N SER A 80 -19.35 3.92 0.39
CA SER A 80 -18.94 5.16 1.06
C SER A 80 -17.52 5.56 0.69
N SER A 81 -17.36 6.83 0.32
CA SER A 81 -16.05 7.49 0.15
C SER A 81 -15.55 8.18 1.43
N VAL A 82 -16.25 7.98 2.56
CA VAL A 82 -15.86 8.48 3.87
C VAL A 82 -15.12 7.38 4.61
N LEU A 83 -13.90 7.67 5.05
CA LEU A 83 -13.12 6.75 5.87
C LEU A 83 -13.31 7.09 7.35
N ASP A 84 -13.64 6.08 8.14
CA ASP A 84 -13.58 6.11 9.60
C ASP A 84 -12.27 5.47 10.05
N ILE A 85 -11.35 6.32 10.50
CA ILE A 85 -10.00 5.93 10.90
C ILE A 85 -9.90 6.06 12.42
N THR A 86 -9.43 5.01 13.08
CA THR A 86 -9.16 5.02 14.52
C THR A 86 -7.69 4.77 14.77
N VAL A 87 -7.04 5.62 15.57
CA VAL A 87 -5.64 5.50 15.97
C VAL A 87 -5.57 5.51 17.50
N GLY A 88 -5.12 4.41 18.11
CA GLY A 88 -5.03 4.33 19.58
C GLY A 88 -6.35 4.63 20.32
N GLY A 89 -7.49 4.27 19.71
CA GLY A 89 -8.83 4.52 20.28
C GLY A 89 -9.38 5.93 20.03
N LYS A 90 -8.67 6.81 19.33
CA LYS A 90 -9.14 8.14 18.92
C LYS A 90 -9.57 8.11 17.46
N GLN A 91 -10.72 8.72 17.16
CA GLN A 91 -11.35 8.69 15.84
C GLN A 91 -10.99 9.93 15.02
N MET A 92 -10.77 9.74 13.73
CA MET A 92 -10.76 10.77 12.69
C MET A 92 -11.64 10.31 11.52
N LEU A 93 -12.36 11.24 10.90
CA LEU A 93 -13.14 11.00 9.70
C LEU A 93 -12.43 11.68 8.53
N HIS A 94 -12.19 10.94 7.45
CA HIS A 94 -11.49 11.44 6.28
C HIS A 94 -12.37 11.36 5.03
N VAL A 95 -12.39 12.42 4.22
CA VAL A 95 -13.21 12.50 3.01
C VAL A 95 -12.41 13.14 1.88
N GLY A 96 -12.44 12.52 0.70
CA GLY A 96 -12.15 13.20 -0.56
C GLY A 96 -10.69 13.20 -1.01
N SER A 97 -9.72 13.52 -0.14
CA SER A 97 -8.32 13.67 -0.57
C SER A 97 -7.49 12.37 -0.50
N SER A 98 -6.35 12.39 -1.19
CA SER A 98 -5.37 11.30 -1.19
C SER A 98 -4.88 11.01 0.22
N LEU A 99 -4.82 9.72 0.56
CA LEU A 99 -4.31 9.26 1.85
C LEU A 99 -3.40 8.05 1.65
N ILE A 100 -2.24 8.09 2.29
CA ILE A 100 -1.29 6.98 2.32
C ILE A 100 -1.06 6.61 3.78
N ALA A 101 -1.24 5.34 4.12
CA ALA A 101 -0.94 4.82 5.45
C ALA A 101 0.04 3.65 5.34
N TYR A 102 1.16 3.71 6.02
CA TYR A 102 2.22 2.71 5.90
C TYR A 102 2.77 2.30 7.27
N GLU A 103 3.08 1.02 7.39
CA GLU A 103 3.69 0.45 8.58
C GLU A 103 5.10 0.97 8.78
N ASP A 104 5.45 1.21 10.04
CA ASP A 104 6.80 1.57 10.44
C ASP A 104 7.83 0.58 9.89
N GLY A 105 9.00 1.09 9.51
CA GLY A 105 10.03 0.35 8.78
C GLY A 105 9.83 0.27 7.27
N LEU A 106 8.74 0.81 6.72
CA LEU A 106 8.71 1.26 5.32
C LEU A 106 9.23 2.70 5.23
N THR A 107 10.21 2.92 4.37
CA THR A 107 10.80 4.24 4.13
C THR A 107 10.20 4.86 2.88
N ASN A 108 9.59 6.04 3.02
CA ASN A 108 9.16 6.86 1.88
C ASN A 108 10.39 7.60 1.30
N ILE A 109 11.06 7.00 0.32
CA ILE A 109 12.30 7.57 -0.26
C ILE A 109 12.05 8.85 -1.05
N PHE A 110 10.80 9.11 -1.47
CA PHE A 110 10.45 10.36 -2.14
C PHE A 110 10.51 11.55 -1.18
N GLU A 111 10.14 11.37 0.09
CA GLU A 111 10.20 12.43 1.09
C GLU A 111 11.65 12.86 1.36
N GLU A 112 12.56 11.90 1.43
CA GLU A 112 14.01 12.17 1.53
C GLU A 112 14.52 12.87 0.26
N TYR A 113 14.12 12.39 -0.92
CA TYR A 113 14.51 12.99 -2.20
C TYR A 113 14.06 14.45 -2.32
N ALA A 114 12.79 14.73 -1.99
CA ALA A 114 12.18 16.06 -2.09
C ALA A 114 12.84 17.11 -1.17
N GLN A 115 13.51 16.68 -0.10
CA GLN A 115 14.29 17.58 0.77
C GLN A 115 15.66 17.95 0.18
N THR A 116 16.18 17.14 -0.74
CA THR A 116 17.54 17.30 -1.30
C THR A 116 17.57 17.97 -2.65
N VAL A 117 16.43 18.07 -3.34
CA VAL A 117 16.34 18.57 -4.71
C VAL A 117 15.30 19.69 -4.82
N ASP A 118 15.68 20.77 -5.51
CA ASP A 118 14.72 21.78 -5.93
C ASP A 118 13.91 21.26 -7.13
N ILE A 119 12.64 20.94 -6.85
CA ILE A 119 11.69 20.36 -7.81
C ILE A 119 11.34 21.37 -8.94
N GLU A 120 11.49 22.67 -8.71
CA GLU A 120 11.13 23.69 -9.70
C GLU A 120 12.13 23.78 -10.88
N HIS A 121 13.37 23.36 -10.65
CA HIS A 121 14.47 23.45 -11.64
C HIS A 121 14.83 22.09 -12.27
N PHE A 122 13.83 21.27 -12.59
CA PHE A 122 14.07 19.99 -13.22
C PHE A 122 14.44 20.08 -14.71
N ASP A 123 15.61 19.52 -15.05
CA ASP A 123 15.91 19.10 -16.42
C ASP A 123 14.80 18.16 -16.92
N ARG A 124 14.11 18.49 -18.00
CA ARG A 124 12.98 17.67 -18.50
C ARG A 124 13.42 16.51 -19.40
N SER A 125 14.73 16.37 -19.65
CA SER A 125 15.28 15.35 -20.55
C SER A 125 15.36 13.95 -19.93
N VAL A 126 15.46 13.85 -18.61
CA VAL A 126 15.51 12.57 -17.88
C VAL A 126 14.20 12.36 -17.13
N PRO A 127 13.49 11.22 -17.35
CA PRO A 127 12.29 10.89 -16.61
C PRO A 127 12.49 10.94 -15.09
N PHE A 128 11.51 11.51 -14.37
CA PHE A 128 11.56 11.72 -12.92
C PHE A 128 11.97 10.46 -12.15
N ILE A 129 11.33 9.32 -12.43
CA ILE A 129 11.54 8.08 -11.67
C ILE A 129 12.95 7.52 -11.86
N ASN A 130 13.50 7.56 -13.08
CA ASN A 130 14.87 7.13 -13.37
C ASN A 130 15.89 7.99 -12.61
N ARG A 131 15.67 9.31 -12.56
CA ARG A 131 16.53 10.20 -11.81
C ARG A 131 16.48 9.92 -10.32
N MET A 132 15.28 9.87 -9.75
CA MET A 132 15.10 9.65 -8.32
C MET A 132 15.73 8.31 -7.88
N VAL A 133 15.54 7.24 -8.66
CA VAL A 133 16.23 5.95 -8.41
C VAL A 133 17.74 6.10 -8.50
N ASN A 134 18.24 6.87 -9.47
CA ASN A 134 19.67 7.09 -9.64
C ASN A 134 20.31 7.92 -8.52
N ASP A 135 19.61 8.93 -8.01
CA ASP A 135 20.06 9.80 -6.93
C ASP A 135 19.95 9.09 -5.57
N MET A 136 18.89 8.29 -5.40
CA MET A 136 18.61 7.51 -4.18
C MET A 136 19.16 6.07 -4.26
N LYS A 137 20.21 5.83 -5.04
CA LYS A 137 20.80 4.48 -5.26
C LYS A 137 21.04 3.70 -3.98
N ASN A 138 21.51 4.36 -2.94
CA ASN A 138 21.80 3.72 -1.65
C ASN A 138 20.54 3.10 -1.03
N SER A 139 19.38 3.72 -1.22
CA SER A 139 18.09 3.22 -0.72
C SER A 139 17.52 2.10 -1.58
N THR A 140 17.99 1.93 -2.83
CA THR A 140 17.53 0.88 -3.76
C THR A 140 18.46 -0.34 -3.84
N VAL A 141 19.61 -0.33 -3.15
CA VAL A 141 20.54 -1.48 -3.14
C VAL A 141 19.85 -2.72 -2.55
N GLY A 142 19.89 -3.83 -3.29
CA GLY A 142 19.31 -5.10 -2.86
C GLY A 142 17.77 -5.14 -2.91
N LYS A 143 17.15 -4.22 -3.66
CA LYS A 143 15.70 -4.18 -3.89
C LYS A 143 15.39 -4.52 -5.35
N ASP A 144 14.23 -5.13 -5.57
CA ASP A 144 13.81 -5.63 -6.90
C ASP A 144 12.65 -4.83 -7.48
N LYS A 145 11.96 -4.03 -6.66
CA LYS A 145 10.73 -3.32 -7.02
C LYS A 145 10.73 -1.91 -6.47
N VAL A 146 10.15 -0.99 -7.25
CA VAL A 146 9.87 0.40 -6.87
C VAL A 146 8.37 0.66 -7.00
N VAL A 147 7.74 1.13 -5.93
CA VAL A 147 6.33 1.52 -5.89
C VAL A 147 6.25 3.04 -5.88
N LEU A 148 5.91 3.63 -7.02
CA LEU A 148 5.66 5.07 -7.14
C LEU A 148 4.16 5.35 -6.94
N ILE A 149 3.82 6.15 -5.94
CA ILE A 149 2.45 6.61 -5.67
C ILE A 149 2.34 8.06 -6.11
N ARG A 150 1.25 8.37 -6.81
CA ARG A 150 0.97 9.68 -7.41
C ARG A 150 -0.44 10.15 -7.08
N SER A 151 -0.64 11.45 -7.10
CA SER A 151 -1.99 12.02 -7.14
C SER A 151 -2.67 11.61 -8.45
N GLN A 152 -3.99 11.77 -8.51
CA GLN A 152 -4.76 11.51 -9.73
C GLN A 152 -4.39 12.49 -10.87
N ALA A 153 -3.71 13.60 -10.55
CA ALA A 153 -3.12 14.52 -11.54
C ALA A 153 -1.74 14.06 -12.03
N GLY A 154 -1.19 12.98 -11.48
CA GLY A 154 0.09 12.38 -11.88
C GLY A 154 1.30 12.90 -11.12
N GLU A 155 1.12 13.76 -10.12
CA GLU A 155 2.20 14.29 -9.30
C GLU A 155 2.69 13.27 -8.26
N PRO A 156 4.00 13.07 -8.07
CA PRO A 156 4.53 12.14 -7.07
C PRO A 156 4.13 12.52 -5.62
N LEU A 157 3.68 11.53 -4.84
CA LEU A 157 3.31 11.69 -3.43
C LEU A 157 4.23 10.90 -2.49
N ALA A 158 4.58 9.67 -2.88
CA ALA A 158 5.43 8.79 -2.10
C ALA A 158 6.09 7.76 -3.02
N THR A 159 7.27 7.28 -2.61
CA THR A 159 7.90 6.11 -3.24
C THR A 159 8.41 5.15 -2.19
N PHE A 160 8.12 3.86 -2.39
CA PHE A 160 8.63 2.77 -1.56
C PHE A 160 9.41 1.78 -2.42
N VAL A 161 10.34 1.04 -1.79
CA VAL A 161 11.16 0.03 -2.46
C VAL A 161 11.19 -1.26 -1.65
N GLY A 162 11.21 -2.40 -2.33
CA GLY A 162 11.14 -3.72 -1.72
C GLY A 162 11.78 -4.80 -2.58
N GLU A 163 12.12 -5.92 -1.96
CA GLU A 163 12.51 -7.15 -2.65
C GLU A 163 11.24 -7.91 -3.09
N ASP A 164 10.26 -8.03 -2.19
CA ASP A 164 8.97 -8.66 -2.48
C ASP A 164 7.83 -7.65 -2.33
N VAL A 165 7.05 -7.47 -3.39
CA VAL A 165 5.91 -6.55 -3.44
C VAL A 165 4.70 -7.28 -3.99
N SER A 166 3.67 -7.40 -3.16
CA SER A 166 2.36 -7.94 -3.53
C SER A 166 1.25 -6.92 -3.25
N TYR A 167 0.10 -7.09 -3.89
CA TYR A 167 -1.04 -6.19 -3.77
C TYR A 167 -2.34 -6.99 -3.54
N PHE A 168 -3.30 -6.36 -2.87
CA PHE A 168 -4.60 -6.95 -2.57
C PHE A 168 -5.70 -5.89 -2.62
N ALA A 169 -6.89 -6.32 -3.02
CA ALA A 169 -8.08 -5.49 -3.01
C ALA A 169 -8.54 -5.25 -1.57
N THR A 170 -9.13 -4.08 -1.34
CA THR A 170 -9.67 -3.70 -0.06
C THR A 170 -11.19 -3.56 -0.15
N GLU A 171 -11.88 -3.60 0.99
CA GLU A 171 -13.33 -3.37 1.01
C GLU A 171 -13.71 -1.92 0.70
N ILE A 172 -12.75 -1.01 0.84
CA ILE A 172 -12.90 0.44 0.64
C ILE A 172 -12.77 0.75 -0.85
N ASP A 173 -13.71 1.54 -1.38
CA ASP A 173 -13.64 1.96 -2.78
C ASP A 173 -12.42 2.86 -3.02
N LYS A 174 -11.81 2.75 -4.21
CA LYS A 174 -10.59 3.51 -4.61
C LYS A 174 -9.43 3.35 -3.61
N ALA A 175 -9.35 2.19 -2.96
CA ALA A 175 -8.25 1.84 -2.09
C ALA A 175 -7.60 0.52 -2.48
N THR A 176 -6.27 0.48 -2.38
CA THR A 176 -5.45 -0.72 -2.59
C THR A 176 -4.53 -0.92 -1.39
N GLY A 177 -4.38 -2.17 -0.97
CA GLY A 177 -3.35 -2.56 -0.01
C GLY A 177 -2.18 -3.23 -0.70
N LEU A 178 -0.97 -2.89 -0.29
CA LEU A 178 0.28 -3.52 -0.69
C LEU A 178 0.96 -4.13 0.53
N LEU A 179 1.70 -5.21 0.30
CA LEU A 179 2.67 -5.75 1.25
C LEU A 179 4.05 -5.66 0.60
N ILE A 180 4.94 -4.92 1.24
CA ILE A 180 6.31 -4.70 0.81
C ILE A 180 7.22 -5.32 1.88
N ASP A 181 7.97 -6.36 1.53
CA ASP A 181 8.86 -7.09 2.45
C ASP A 181 8.17 -7.49 3.78
N GLY A 182 6.89 -7.88 3.72
CA GLY A 182 6.10 -8.26 4.90
C GLY A 182 5.49 -7.10 5.71
N ARG A 183 5.62 -5.85 5.24
CA ARG A 183 5.05 -4.65 5.86
C ARG A 183 3.94 -4.06 5.02
N TYR A 184 2.91 -3.55 5.70
CA TYR A 184 1.72 -3.08 5.00
C TYR A 184 1.79 -1.62 4.56
N LEU A 185 1.21 -1.37 3.38
CA LEU A 185 1.00 -0.06 2.80
C LEU A 185 -0.43 0.02 2.28
N PHE A 186 -1.18 1.03 2.71
CA PHE A 186 -2.54 1.33 2.28
C PHE A 186 -2.56 2.63 1.49
N ILE A 187 -3.19 2.59 0.33
CA ILE A 187 -3.23 3.68 -0.65
C ILE A 187 -4.69 3.98 -0.93
N TYR A 188 -5.13 5.21 -0.70
CA TYR A 188 -6.50 5.66 -0.95
C TYR A 188 -6.52 6.89 -1.87
N ARG A 189 -7.30 6.80 -2.96
CA ARG A 189 -7.48 7.85 -3.98
C ARG A 189 -6.17 8.34 -4.63
N CYS A 190 -5.21 7.44 -4.78
CA CYS A 190 -3.97 7.69 -5.51
C CYS A 190 -3.86 6.76 -6.72
N ASP A 191 -3.09 7.19 -7.71
CA ASP A 191 -2.57 6.30 -8.74
C ASP A 191 -1.26 5.69 -8.24
N TYR A 192 -0.94 4.45 -8.63
CA TYR A 192 0.35 3.84 -8.31
C TYR A 192 0.88 3.01 -9.47
N THR A 193 2.21 2.87 -9.53
CA THR A 193 2.89 1.98 -10.47
C THR A 193 3.96 1.19 -9.71
N ILE A 194 3.98 -0.13 -9.89
CA ILE A 194 5.02 -1.02 -9.38
C ILE A 194 5.95 -1.34 -10.53
N TYR A 195 7.18 -0.84 -10.47
CA TYR A 195 8.22 -1.07 -11.45
C TYR A 195 9.13 -2.20 -11.01
N ASP A 196 9.53 -3.05 -11.96
CA ASP A 196 10.77 -3.81 -11.80
C ASP A 196 11.95 -2.84 -11.82
N LEU A 197 12.81 -2.89 -10.79
CA LEU A 197 13.92 -1.95 -10.68
C LEU A 197 14.87 -2.04 -11.89
N ALA A 198 14.98 -3.22 -12.53
CA ALA A 198 15.82 -3.40 -13.72
C ALA A 198 15.33 -2.62 -14.95
N LEU A 199 14.08 -2.14 -14.95
CA LEU A 199 13.53 -1.27 -16.00
C LEU A 199 13.92 0.20 -15.83
N LEU A 200 14.44 0.57 -14.66
CA LEU A 200 14.78 1.94 -14.29
C LEU A 200 16.30 2.09 -14.32
N GLN A 201 16.82 2.44 -15.51
CA GLN A 201 18.24 2.68 -15.77
C GLN A 201 18.59 4.16 -15.69
#